data_AF-A0A4Q7ANW6-F1
#
_entry.id   AF-A0A4Q7ANW6-F1
#
_cell.length_a   1.000
_cell.length_b   1.000
_cell.length_c   1.000
_cell.angle_alpha   90.00
_cell.angle_beta   90.00
_cell.angle_gamma   90.00
#
_symmetry.space_group_name_H-M   'P 1'
#
loop_
_entity.id
_entity.type
_entity.pdbx_description
1 polymer ?
#
loop_
_entity_poly.entity_id
_entity_poly.type
_entity_poly.pdbx_seq_one_letter_code
_entity_poly.pdbx_strand_id
1 'polypeptide(L)' 'MSQAALTLEGLRQAIAKQLEIDASEIQNDDNLFMLGLDSVSLMTLVGQWRELGVSVEFQDLVEEPTLADWQDRLKRNPA' A
#
# COMPACT_ATOMS: atom_id res chain seq x y z
N MET A 1 -7.23 -8.16 -14.47
CA MET A 1 -7.17 -8.45 -13.02
C MET A 1 -6.63 -7.26 -12.21
N SER A 2 -6.58 -6.05 -12.77
CA SER A 2 -5.81 -4.92 -12.23
C SER A 2 -6.47 -4.21 -11.02
N GLN A 3 -7.78 -4.33 -10.86
CA GLN A 3 -8.55 -3.54 -9.87
C GLN A 3 -8.64 -4.21 -8.49
N ALA A 4 -8.49 -5.54 -8.42
CA ALA A 4 -8.53 -6.27 -7.15
C ALA A 4 -7.34 -5.92 -6.25
N ALA A 5 -6.17 -5.65 -6.84
CA ALA A 5 -4.96 -5.27 -6.13
C ALA A 5 -5.06 -3.89 -5.43
N LEU A 6 -5.97 -3.02 -5.88
CA LEU A 6 -6.19 -1.68 -5.31
C LEU A 6 -7.35 -1.64 -4.30
N THR A 7 -7.94 -2.80 -3.99
CA THR A 7 -8.90 -2.92 -2.89
C THR A 7 -8.17 -2.88 -1.55
N LEU A 8 -8.90 -2.61 -0.46
CA LEU A 8 -8.32 -2.58 0.89
C LEU A 8 -7.66 -3.92 1.22
N GLU A 9 -8.36 -5.01 0.89
CA GLU A 9 -7.85 -6.36 1.08
C GLU A 9 -6.66 -6.66 0.17
N GLY A 10 -6.71 -6.23 -1.10
CA GLY A 10 -5.58 -6.40 -2.02
C GLY A 10 -4.30 -5.70 -1.53
N LEU A 11 -4.45 -4.47 -1.02
CA LEU A 11 -3.35 -3.70 -0.44
C LEU A 11 -2.82 -4.37 0.83
N ARG A 12 -3.72 -4.80 1.72
CA ARG A 12 -3.36 -5.51 2.96
C ARG A 12 -2.54 -6.76 2.66
N GLN A 13 -2.98 -7.57 1.71
CA GLN A 13 -2.27 -8.78 1.28
C GLN A 13 -0.90 -8.45 0.67
N ALA A 14 -0.81 -7.39 -0.14
CA ALA A 14 0.45 -6.96 -0.73
C ALA A 14 1.46 -6.50 0.34
N ILE A 15 1.00 -5.73 1.32
CA ILE A 15 1.84 -5.22 2.42
C ILE A 15 2.23 -6.36 3.38
N ALA A 16 1.28 -7.21 3.78
CA ALA A 16 1.56 -8.37 4.63
C ALA A 16 2.63 -9.28 4.03
N LYS A 17 2.60 -9.48 2.71
CA LYS A 17 3.64 -10.21 1.99
C LYS A 17 5.02 -9.53 2.05
N GLN A 18 5.07 -8.20 2.03
CA GLN A 18 6.34 -7.46 2.20
C GLN A 18 6.88 -7.54 3.63
N LEU A 19 5.99 -7.56 4.62
CA LEU A 19 6.33 -7.61 6.04
C LEU A 19 6.54 -9.03 6.59
N GLU A 20 6.23 -10.05 5.79
CA GLU A 20 6.27 -11.46 6.19
C GLU A 20 5.38 -11.78 7.42
N ILE A 21 4.23 -11.09 7.55
CA ILE A 21 3.23 -11.29 8.62
C ILE A 21 1.87 -11.73 8.06
N ASP A 22 0.94 -12.12 8.93
CA ASP A 22 -0.44 -12.39 8.50
C ASP A 22 -1.18 -11.08 8.18
N ALA A 23 -1.97 -11.07 7.10
CA ALA A 23 -2.77 -9.91 6.72
C ALA A 23 -3.73 -9.46 7.84
N SER A 24 -4.24 -10.38 8.65
CA SER A 24 -5.12 -10.09 9.78
C SER A 24 -4.45 -9.29 10.90
N GLU A 25 -3.11 -9.24 10.94
CA GLU A 25 -2.36 -8.43 11.89
C GLU A 25 -2.34 -6.94 11.50
N ILE A 26 -2.69 -6.60 10.26
CA ILE A 26 -2.68 -5.23 9.75
C ILE A 26 -4.08 -4.62 9.85
N GLN A 27 -4.26 -3.68 10.78
CA GLN A 27 -5.47 -2.87 10.86
C GLN A 27 -5.46 -1.71 9.86
N ASN A 28 -6.63 -1.11 9.66
CA ASN A 28 -6.82 -0.09 8.62
C ASN A 28 -6.12 1.24 8.95
N ASP A 29 -5.98 1.52 10.24
CA ASP A 29 -5.43 2.73 10.85
C ASP A 29 -4.03 2.52 11.45
N ASP A 30 -3.48 1.32 11.33
CA ASP A 30 -2.11 1.04 11.78
C ASP A 30 -1.10 1.81 10.95
N ASN A 31 -0.08 2.34 11.63
CA ASN A 31 1.07 2.92 10.97
C ASN A 31 1.96 1.79 10.42
N LEU A 32 2.00 1.65 9.10
CA LEU A 32 2.72 0.57 8.42
C LEU A 32 4.23 0.60 8.66
N PHE A 33 4.83 1.78 8.86
CA PHE A 33 6.25 1.89 9.24
C PHE A 33 6.51 1.34 10.64
N MET A 34 5.56 1.50 11.56
CA MET A 34 5.66 0.91 12.90
C MET A 34 5.53 -0.61 12.88
N LEU A 35 4.85 -1.17 11.88
CA LEU A 35 4.77 -2.61 11.61
C LEU A 35 6.02 -3.18 10.91
N GLY A 36 7.02 -2.34 10.63
CA GLY A 36 8.29 -2.76 10.03
C GLY A 36 8.40 -2.52 8.52
N LEU A 37 7.45 -1.80 7.91
CA LEU A 37 7.59 -1.43 6.51
C LEU A 37 8.75 -0.46 6.35
N ASP A 38 9.64 -0.74 5.40
CA ASP A 38 10.77 0.14 5.11
C ASP A 38 10.63 0.83 3.74
N SER A 39 11.56 1.74 3.46
CA SER A 39 11.57 2.50 2.20
C SER A 39 11.74 1.61 0.97
N VAL A 40 12.45 0.48 1.07
CA VAL A 40 12.72 -0.42 -0.07
C VAL A 40 11.45 -1.18 -0.43
N SER A 41 10.77 -1.74 0.56
CA SER A 41 9.47 -2.39 0.39
C SER A 41 8.43 -1.40 -0.13
N LEU A 42 8.42 -0.16 0.37
CA LEU A 42 7.51 0.87 -0.13
C LEU A 42 7.78 1.25 -1.59
N MET A 43 9.05 1.47 -1.97
CA MET A 43 9.39 1.73 -3.37
C MET A 43 9.00 0.58 -4.29
N THR A 44 9.11 -0.67 -3.81
CA THR A 44 8.67 -1.86 -4.53
C THR A 44 7.16 -1.86 -4.76
N LEU A 45 6.36 -1.55 -3.73
CA LEU A 45 4.90 -1.43 -3.85
C LEU A 45 4.49 -0.30 -4.82
N VAL A 46 5.13 0.87 -4.72
CA VAL A 46 4.91 2.01 -5.62
C VAL A 46 5.18 1.61 -7.08
N GLY A 47 6.27 0.91 -7.35
CA GLY A 47 6.59 0.39 -8.69
C GLY A 47 5.49 -0.53 -9.23
N GLN A 48 5.00 -1.46 -8.42
CA GLN A 48 3.92 -2.38 -8.80
C GLN A 48 2.62 -1.63 -9.11
N TRP A 49 2.25 -0.63 -8.31
CA TRP A 49 1.04 0.16 -8.59
C TRP A 49 1.17 1.02 -9.85
N ARG A 50 2.36 1.55 -10.14
CA ARG A 50 2.63 2.26 -11.40
C ARG A 50 2.49 1.36 -12.63
N GLU A 51 2.96 0.11 -12.55
CA GLU A 51 2.76 -0.88 -13.61
C GLU A 51 1.26 -1.21 -13.84
N LEU A 52 0.43 -1.04 -12.82
CA LEU A 52 -1.03 -1.19 -12.90
C LEU A 52 -1.74 0.07 -13.41
N GLY A 53 -0.99 1.12 -13.76
CA GLY A 53 -1.54 2.40 -14.20
C GLY A 53 -2.09 3.23 -13.04
N VAL A 54 -1.38 3.26 -11.91
CA VAL A 54 -1.69 4.17 -10.80
C VAL A 54 -0.55 5.17 -10.64
N SER A 55 -0.88 6.45 -10.60
CA SER A 55 0.09 7.50 -10.36
C SER A 55 0.19 7.73 -8.85
N VAL A 56 1.27 7.27 -8.23
CA VAL A 56 1.48 7.45 -6.78
C VAL A 56 2.96 7.67 -6.51
N GLU A 57 3.28 8.64 -5.66
CA GLU A 57 4.64 8.94 -5.25
C GLU A 57 4.90 8.47 -3.82
N PHE A 58 6.16 8.18 -3.51
CA PHE A 58 6.59 7.81 -2.16
C PHE A 58 6.15 8.87 -1.12
N GLN A 59 6.32 10.14 -1.45
CA GLN A 59 5.97 11.26 -0.59
C GLN A 59 4.48 11.25 -0.19
N ASP A 60 3.60 10.82 -1.10
CA ASP A 60 2.15 10.79 -0.85
C ASP A 60 1.78 9.72 0.19
N LEU A 61 2.62 8.69 0.34
CA LEU A 61 2.38 7.53 1.19
C LEU A 61 3.01 7.66 2.57
N VAL A 62 4.10 8.42 2.68
CA VAL A 62 4.79 8.64 3.97
C VAL A 62 4.12 9.71 4.84
N GLU A 63 3.32 10.60 4.26
CA GLU A 63 2.54 11.59 5.02
C GLU A 63 1.52 10.91 5.93
N GLU A 64 0.77 9.95 5.40
CA GLU A 64 -0.26 9.20 6.13
C GLU A 64 -0.05 7.70 5.85
N PRO A 65 0.79 7.02 6.64
CA PRO A 65 1.22 5.65 6.37
C PRO A 65 0.21 4.60 6.87
N THR A 66 -1.07 4.84 6.65
CA THR A 66 -2.14 3.89 7.03
C THR A 66 -2.70 3.19 5.80
N LEU A 67 -3.20 1.97 5.99
CA LEU A 67 -3.82 1.20 4.91
C LEU A 67 -5.05 1.91 4.33
N ALA A 68 -5.86 2.55 5.16
CA ALA A 68 -7.05 3.29 4.74
C ALA A 68 -6.69 4.49 3.87
N ASP A 69 -5.71 5.31 4.29
CA ASP A 69 -5.29 6.48 3.54
C ASP A 69 -4.66 6.10 2.20
N TRP A 70 -3.86 5.03 2.18
CA TRP A 70 -3.25 4.54 0.95
C TRP A 70 -4.29 4.07 -0.05
N GLN A 71 -5.32 3.34 0.41
CA GLN A 71 -6.41 2.92 -0.46
C GLN A 71 -7.11 4.13 -1.10
N ASP A 72 -7.41 5.14 -0.29
CA ASP A 72 -8.09 6.34 -0.75
C ASP A 72 -7.26 7.13 -1.76
N ARG A 73 -5.95 7.27 -1.52
CA ARG A 73 -5.01 7.93 -2.44
C ARG A 73 -4.91 7.20 -3.77
N LEU A 74 -4.75 5.87 -3.74
CA LEU A 74 -4.63 5.04 -4.95
C LEU A 74 -5.91 5.03 -5.80
N LYS A 75 -7.09 5.12 -5.17
CA LYS A 75 -8.37 5.25 -5.91
C LYS A 75 -8.53 6.62 -6.57
N ARG A 76 -7.99 7.68 -5.97
CA ARG A 76 -8.12 9.06 -6.46
C ARG A 76 -7.15 9.40 -7.58
N ASN A 77 -6.11 8.59 -7.80
CA ASN A 77 -5.09 8.85 -8.81
C ASN A 77 -4.90 7.70 -9.82
N PRO A 78 -5.96 7.32 -10.57
CA PRO A 78 -5.77 6.46 -11.74
C PRO A 78 -4.91 7.19 -12.78
N ALA A 79 -3.94 6.48 -13.38
CA ALA A 79 -3.08 7.01 -14.43
C ALA A 79 -3.84 7.24 -15.75
#